data_AF-A0A254SAG1-F1
#
_entry.id   AF-A0A254SAG1-F1
#
_cell.length_a   1.000
_cell.length_b   1.000
_cell.length_c   1.000
_cell.angle_alpha   90.00
_cell.angle_beta   90.00
_cell.angle_gamma   90.00
#
_symmetry.space_group_name_H-M   'P 1'
#
loop_
_entity.id
_entity.type
_entity.pdbx_description
1 polymer ?
#
loop_
_entity_poly.entity_id
_entity_poly.type
_entity_poly.pdbx_seq_one_letter_code
_entity_poly.pdbx_strand_id
1 'polypeptide(L)'
;MYKGVKLKNGGEGLHFKLTEDLDLSTVCGRDVGNWKPIGPFEGSFDGANHKISNLYMDDSLGRVGNTGFFGPVFNNGNDTLYFNNVFFENAYIRTSGIAGTLVSQVVTGKVVLRNNVVNLKFESIKDENADLQFGGLMGNTVADWVGFYDNTVKGSISVSSVKQLAVGGIMGVLVDPGAFERNVNEADITVDGNGYSQVGGIVGEIIAPYTFKDNVNKGKVTVSVPAQYAFVGGLVGVNPSLPSEKNIVGNVNYGKVEVSASYAAVGGLYGYVSGNTNTVLDSCINNGDVVYHGKEKQENVQIGGIAGIWEVKQASRMENNGKIIIDNAVSPKVGGIVGFVRPGAASLDLFKSVNAGDISINNDAVAKGWISGLIGLTDVLETVNLDSCVNKGNILIEGATDNKVLFVAPLALVSTGTNLNAKTSSNEGTVPEGFDNRVSLKNVAQAPKMRLQNLGSGRAILEVPGLKLSGREQVELCSYNGKRVPVQQMQSGNIFYLEGVPAGRYIVRIRTPLGMRSLHATF
;
A
#
# COMPACT_ATOMS: atom_id res chain seq x y z
N MET A 1 25.60 5.06 28.00
CA MET A 1 25.60 5.07 29.48
C MET A 1 24.15 5.04 29.94
N TYR A 2 23.78 4.20 30.91
CA TYR A 2 22.48 4.24 31.58
C TYR A 2 22.73 4.53 33.07
N LYS A 3 22.15 5.60 33.64
CA LYS A 3 22.40 6.06 35.03
C LYS A 3 23.90 6.22 35.38
N GLY A 4 24.71 6.76 34.46
CA GLY A 4 26.15 6.92 34.67
C GLY A 4 26.98 5.63 34.56
N VAL A 5 26.36 4.48 34.29
CA VAL A 5 27.05 3.21 34.06
C VAL A 5 27.36 3.05 32.58
N LYS A 6 28.63 2.79 32.25
CA LYS A 6 29.05 2.40 30.91
C LYS A 6 28.57 0.98 30.65
N LEU A 7 27.61 0.82 29.73
CA LEU A 7 27.18 -0.50 29.27
C LEU A 7 28.35 -1.14 28.51
N LYS A 8 28.82 -2.29 28.98
CA LYS A 8 29.78 -3.11 28.23
C LYS A 8 29.08 -3.57 26.94
N ASN A 9 29.78 -3.49 25.80
CA ASN A 9 29.26 -3.88 24.48
C ASN A 9 27.85 -3.35 24.16
N GLY A 10 27.55 -2.09 24.49
CA GLY A 10 26.25 -1.49 24.17
C GLY A 10 25.03 -2.14 24.85
N GLY A 11 25.22 -3.07 25.78
CA GLY A 11 24.14 -3.83 26.42
C GLY A 11 23.85 -5.19 25.77
N GLU A 12 24.75 -5.72 24.96
CA GLU A 12 24.67 -7.06 24.35
C GLU A 12 24.27 -8.13 25.38
N GLY A 13 23.26 -8.94 25.05
CA GLY A 13 22.73 -10.00 25.91
C GLY A 13 21.97 -9.53 27.15
N LEU A 14 21.77 -8.21 27.33
CA LEU A 14 21.02 -7.66 28.44
C LEU A 14 19.57 -7.34 28.06
N HIS A 15 18.69 -7.49 29.05
CA HIS A 15 17.28 -7.13 28.96
C HIS A 15 16.99 -6.02 29.96
N PHE A 16 16.53 -4.88 29.45
CA PHE A 16 16.15 -3.71 30.24
C PHE A 16 14.63 -3.68 30.38
N LYS A 17 14.14 -3.33 31.57
CA LYS A 17 12.72 -3.27 31.87
C LYS A 17 12.38 -1.97 32.62
N LEU A 18 11.32 -1.28 32.22
CA LEU A 18 10.74 -0.22 33.05
C LEU A 18 10.01 -0.82 34.26
N THR A 19 10.15 -0.17 35.40
CA THR A 19 9.49 -0.58 36.66
C THR A 19 8.49 0.45 37.17
N GLU A 20 8.47 1.61 36.53
CA GLU A 20 7.60 2.74 36.79
C GLU A 20 7.57 3.63 35.53
N ASP A 21 6.61 4.56 35.48
CA ASP A 21 6.55 5.57 34.44
C ASP A 21 7.72 6.55 34.57
N LEU A 22 8.25 7.03 33.44
CA LEU A 22 9.36 7.97 33.39
C LEU A 22 8.89 9.31 32.83
N ASP A 23 9.09 10.39 33.58
CA ASP A 23 8.96 11.76 33.08
C ASP A 23 10.32 12.35 32.75
N LEU A 24 10.54 12.70 31.48
CA LEU A 24 11.79 13.26 30.99
C LEU A 24 11.87 14.79 31.09
N SER A 25 10.84 15.48 31.61
CA SER A 25 10.77 16.94 31.71
C SER A 25 11.94 17.59 32.48
N THR A 26 12.56 16.84 33.40
CA THR A 26 13.71 17.29 34.20
C THR A 26 15.06 17.04 33.52
N VAL A 27 15.10 16.24 32.44
CA VAL A 27 16.33 15.86 31.75
C VAL A 27 16.41 16.39 30.32
N CYS A 28 15.27 16.68 29.69
CA CYS A 28 15.20 17.33 28.38
C CYS A 28 13.96 18.20 28.26
N GLY A 29 14.03 19.21 27.40
CA GLY A 29 12.98 20.20 27.19
C GLY A 29 13.55 21.46 26.58
N ARG A 30 12.69 22.38 26.14
CA ARG A 30 13.11 23.63 25.50
C ARG A 30 14.15 24.41 26.32
N ASP A 31 13.95 24.51 27.63
CA ASP A 31 14.82 25.26 28.55
C ASP A 31 15.89 24.39 29.22
N VAL A 32 15.85 23.06 29.00
CA VAL A 32 16.77 22.08 29.62
C VAL A 32 17.82 21.59 28.61
N GLY A 33 17.45 21.50 27.33
CA GLY A 33 18.26 20.97 26.26
C GLY A 33 17.71 19.67 25.69
N ASN A 34 18.46 19.10 24.75
CA ASN A 34 18.07 17.89 24.02
C ASN A 34 18.27 16.63 24.84
N TRP A 35 17.36 15.66 24.67
CA TRP A 35 17.63 14.28 25.02
C TRP A 35 18.87 13.79 24.28
N LYS A 36 19.70 13.01 24.98
CA LYS A 36 20.83 12.31 24.38
C LYS A 36 20.43 10.86 24.11
N PRO A 37 20.30 10.44 22.84
CA PRO A 37 19.92 9.07 22.50
C PRO A 37 20.78 8.03 23.21
N ILE A 38 20.15 6.96 23.69
CA ILE A 38 20.87 5.82 24.28
C ILE A 38 21.48 5.03 23.13
N GLY A 39 22.80 5.08 22.97
CA GLY A 39 23.47 4.30 21.94
C GLY A 39 24.99 4.44 21.89
N PRO A 40 25.68 3.58 21.10
CA PRO A 40 25.11 2.44 20.37
C PRO A 40 24.49 1.42 21.33
N PHE A 41 23.34 0.85 20.96
CA PHE A 41 22.55 -0.01 21.83
C PHE A 41 22.43 -1.42 21.24
N GLU A 42 22.70 -2.43 22.05
CA GLU A 42 22.74 -3.85 21.64
C GLU A 42 21.89 -4.75 22.55
N GLY A 43 21.05 -4.15 23.39
CA GLY A 43 20.17 -4.86 24.32
C GLY A 43 18.72 -4.94 23.85
N SER A 44 17.90 -5.66 24.61
CA SER A 44 16.43 -5.61 24.48
C SER A 44 15.81 -4.69 25.53
N PHE A 45 14.66 -4.10 25.21
CA PHE A 45 13.92 -3.18 26.07
C PHE A 45 12.44 -3.56 26.18
N ASP A 46 11.96 -3.73 27.40
CA ASP A 46 10.55 -3.94 27.73
C ASP A 46 10.03 -2.76 28.56
N GLY A 47 9.13 -1.99 27.98
CA GLY A 47 8.42 -0.92 28.68
C GLY A 47 7.48 -1.44 29.76
N ALA A 48 7.15 -2.74 29.77
CA ALA A 48 6.26 -3.35 30.76
C ALA A 48 4.91 -2.62 30.94
N ASN A 49 4.43 -1.99 29.86
CA ASN A 49 3.26 -1.13 29.77
C ASN A 49 3.35 0.20 30.54
N HIS A 50 4.55 0.64 30.90
CA HIS A 50 4.81 1.95 31.47
C HIS A 50 4.95 3.05 30.42
N LYS A 51 4.79 4.28 30.88
CA LYS A 51 4.94 5.49 30.07
C LYS A 51 6.37 6.04 30.10
N ILE A 52 6.76 6.65 28.99
CA ILE A 52 7.87 7.61 28.91
C ILE A 52 7.28 8.92 28.39
N SER A 53 7.25 9.94 29.24
CA SER A 53 6.62 11.23 28.94
C SER A 53 7.66 12.31 28.65
N ASN A 54 7.29 13.26 27.79
CA ASN A 54 8.01 14.51 27.54
C ASN A 54 9.42 14.33 26.94
N LEU A 55 9.61 13.30 26.09
CA LEU A 55 10.81 13.18 25.28
C LEU A 55 10.95 14.42 24.37
N TYR A 56 12.07 15.12 24.44
CA TYR A 56 12.30 16.36 23.70
C TYR A 56 13.64 16.34 22.96
N MET A 57 13.60 16.56 21.64
CA MET A 57 14.78 16.77 20.79
C MET A 57 14.47 17.85 19.76
N ASP A 58 15.31 18.88 19.67
CA ASP A 58 15.20 19.98 18.71
C ASP A 58 16.61 20.40 18.24
N ASP A 59 16.93 20.19 16.96
CA ASP A 59 18.28 20.52 16.45
C ASP A 59 18.60 22.03 16.54
N SER A 60 17.61 22.90 16.75
CA SER A 60 17.87 24.34 17.01
C SER A 60 18.58 24.59 18.34
N LEU A 61 18.53 23.64 19.28
CA LEU A 61 19.30 23.64 20.53
C LEU A 61 20.68 22.98 20.37
N GLY A 62 21.02 22.53 19.17
CA GLY A 62 22.23 21.77 18.84
C GLY A 62 21.87 20.44 18.19
N ARG A 63 22.49 20.15 17.04
CA ARG A 63 22.17 18.98 16.20
C ARG A 63 22.22 17.67 17.00
N VAL A 64 21.12 16.92 16.96
CA VAL A 64 20.99 15.58 17.50
C VAL A 64 21.27 14.59 16.37
N GLY A 65 22.40 13.88 16.47
CA GLY A 65 22.65 12.74 15.59
C GLY A 65 21.83 11.53 16.04
N ASN A 66 21.28 10.77 15.09
CA ASN A 66 20.54 9.52 15.35
C ASN A 66 19.35 9.72 16.28
N THR A 67 18.38 10.52 15.82
CA THR A 67 17.29 11.03 16.62
C THR A 67 16.31 9.92 17.02
N GLY A 68 16.24 9.64 18.33
CA GLY A 68 15.34 8.68 18.95
C GLY A 68 15.63 8.48 20.44
N PHE A 69 14.73 7.77 21.15
CA PHE A 69 14.99 7.40 22.54
C PHE A 69 16.24 6.52 22.63
N PHE A 70 16.28 5.49 21.78
CA PHE A 70 17.49 4.78 21.41
C PHE A 70 18.06 5.37 20.12
N GLY A 71 19.38 5.56 20.11
CA GLY A 71 20.12 5.88 18.89
C GLY A 71 20.23 4.64 17.98
N PRO A 72 21.36 4.47 17.26
CA PRO A 72 21.52 3.31 16.40
C PRO A 72 21.58 2.03 17.24
N VAL A 73 20.81 1.04 16.79
CA VAL A 73 20.78 -0.31 17.37
C VAL A 73 21.67 -1.23 16.54
N PHE A 74 22.56 -1.95 17.21
CA PHE A 74 23.40 -2.97 16.61
C PHE A 74 23.05 -4.31 17.25
N ASN A 75 22.76 -5.31 16.44
CA ASN A 75 22.60 -6.67 16.92
C ASN A 75 23.68 -7.54 16.29
N ASN A 76 24.83 -7.57 16.96
CA ASN A 76 25.98 -8.36 16.53
C ASN A 76 25.91 -9.83 17.02
N GLY A 77 24.91 -10.15 17.85
CA GLY A 77 24.63 -11.50 18.31
C GLY A 77 23.76 -12.30 17.34
N ASN A 78 23.53 -13.57 17.68
CA ASN A 78 22.66 -14.46 16.88
C ASN A 78 21.18 -14.37 17.28
N ASP A 79 20.87 -13.70 18.39
CA ASP A 79 19.53 -13.57 18.94
C ASP A 79 18.75 -12.43 18.27
N THR A 80 17.47 -12.28 18.61
CA THR A 80 16.63 -11.14 18.18
C THR A 80 16.52 -10.14 19.32
N LEU A 81 16.73 -8.84 19.04
CA LEU A 81 16.46 -7.79 20.02
C LEU A 81 14.98 -7.39 19.99
N TYR A 82 14.41 -7.17 21.18
CA TYR A 82 13.00 -6.84 21.34
C TYR A 82 12.83 -5.46 21.98
N PHE A 83 11.93 -4.66 21.42
CA PHE A 83 11.55 -3.33 21.92
C PHE A 83 10.03 -3.30 22.06
N ASN A 84 9.53 -3.55 23.27
CA ASN A 84 8.13 -3.88 23.46
C ASN A 84 7.44 -3.07 24.54
N ASN A 85 6.11 -2.97 24.46
CA ASN A 85 5.21 -2.58 25.55
C ASN A 85 5.52 -1.22 26.17
N VAL A 86 5.95 -0.22 25.39
CA VAL A 86 6.19 1.14 25.89
C VAL A 86 5.22 2.15 25.30
N PHE A 87 4.80 3.09 26.14
CA PHE A 87 3.93 4.20 25.78
C PHE A 87 4.72 5.51 25.80
N PHE A 88 5.00 6.11 24.65
CA PHE A 88 5.54 7.47 24.60
C PHE A 88 4.42 8.49 24.60
N GLU A 89 4.43 9.39 25.58
CA GLU A 89 3.44 10.45 25.73
C GLU A 89 4.11 11.81 25.54
N ASN A 90 3.52 12.65 24.70
CA ASN A 90 4.02 14.00 24.43
C ASN A 90 5.50 14.03 23.96
N ALA A 91 5.83 13.17 23.00
CA ALA A 91 7.16 13.21 22.37
C ALA A 91 7.23 14.36 21.36
N TYR A 92 8.21 15.25 21.51
CA TYR A 92 8.51 16.31 20.55
C TYR A 92 9.88 16.08 19.92
N ILE A 93 9.90 15.96 18.59
CA ILE A 93 11.13 15.72 17.84
C ILE A 93 11.14 16.67 16.65
N ARG A 94 12.18 17.51 16.58
CA ARG A 94 12.43 18.44 15.48
C ARG A 94 13.87 18.29 14.98
N THR A 95 14.06 17.75 13.77
CA THR A 95 15.39 17.34 13.32
C THR A 95 15.60 17.40 11.80
N SER A 96 16.86 17.38 11.34
CA SER A 96 17.25 17.12 9.95
C SER A 96 18.08 15.84 9.81
N GLY A 97 17.41 14.70 9.56
CA GLY A 97 18.10 13.43 9.32
C GLY A 97 17.21 12.19 9.41
N ILE A 98 17.75 11.12 9.99
CA ILE A 98 17.05 9.88 10.25
C ILE A 98 16.44 9.95 11.63
N ALA A 99 15.12 9.71 11.75
CA ALA A 99 14.41 9.89 13.00
C ALA A 99 13.32 8.83 13.23
N GLY A 100 13.27 8.36 14.48
CA GLY A 100 12.17 7.57 15.03
C GLY A 100 12.04 7.79 16.52
N THR A 101 10.83 7.79 17.08
CA THR A 101 10.67 8.08 18.52
C THR A 101 11.34 7.01 19.39
N LEU A 102 11.19 5.73 19.05
CA LEU A 102 11.71 4.63 19.85
C LEU A 102 13.15 4.27 19.45
N VAL A 103 13.39 4.00 18.16
CA VAL A 103 14.71 3.64 17.62
C VAL A 103 15.01 4.55 16.44
N SER A 104 16.18 5.19 16.40
CA SER A 104 16.54 5.99 15.22
C SER A 104 16.74 5.11 13.98
N GLN A 105 17.58 4.08 14.10
CA GLN A 105 17.89 3.13 13.04
C GLN A 105 18.37 1.78 13.60
N VAL A 106 18.19 0.71 12.83
CA VAL A 106 18.85 -0.59 13.08
C VAL A 106 19.97 -0.78 12.07
N VAL A 107 21.15 -1.20 12.50
CA VAL A 107 22.38 -1.24 11.67
C VAL A 107 22.93 -2.64 11.44
N THR A 108 22.55 -3.62 12.26
CA THR A 108 22.91 -5.03 12.08
C THR A 108 21.89 -5.94 12.76
N GLY A 109 21.77 -7.18 12.28
CA GLY A 109 21.06 -8.28 12.93
C GLY A 109 19.55 -8.16 12.91
N LYS A 110 18.88 -8.77 13.90
CA LYS A 110 17.41 -8.94 13.93
C LYS A 110 16.76 -8.12 15.03
N VAL A 111 15.71 -7.38 14.70
CA VAL A 111 14.99 -6.53 15.67
C VAL A 111 13.47 -6.67 15.53
N VAL A 112 12.77 -6.68 16.66
CA VAL A 112 11.30 -6.66 16.74
C VAL A 112 10.84 -5.49 17.59
N LEU A 113 9.96 -4.66 17.04
CA LEU A 113 9.19 -3.64 17.75
C LEU A 113 7.75 -4.11 17.89
N ARG A 114 7.28 -4.30 19.13
CA ARG A 114 5.92 -4.81 19.36
C ARG A 114 5.13 -4.11 20.45
N ASN A 115 3.85 -3.89 20.20
CA ASN A 115 2.90 -3.38 21.20
C ASN A 115 3.36 -2.04 21.80
N ASN A 116 3.92 -1.17 20.96
CA ASN A 116 4.33 0.16 21.37
C ASN A 116 3.27 1.19 20.95
N VAL A 117 3.07 2.21 21.77
CA VAL A 117 2.21 3.34 21.45
C VAL A 117 3.03 4.61 21.52
N VAL A 118 2.95 5.44 20.48
CA VAL A 118 3.62 6.74 20.45
C VAL A 118 2.61 7.83 20.16
N ASN A 119 2.57 8.85 21.01
CA ASN A 119 1.93 10.13 20.73
C ASN A 119 3.03 11.18 20.51
N LEU A 120 3.20 11.58 19.25
CA LEU A 120 4.33 12.42 18.81
C LEU A 120 3.89 13.70 18.10
N LYS A 121 4.75 14.70 18.20
CA LYS A 121 4.84 15.81 17.27
C LYS A 121 6.22 15.80 16.63
N PHE A 122 6.28 15.39 15.36
CA PHE A 122 7.47 15.42 14.53
C PHE A 122 7.46 16.64 13.62
N GLU A 123 8.58 17.36 13.60
CA GLU A 123 8.83 18.47 12.69
C GLU A 123 10.19 18.25 12.01
N SER A 124 10.34 18.62 10.74
CA SER A 124 11.68 18.71 10.16
C SER A 124 12.26 20.12 10.33
N ILE A 125 13.59 20.20 10.23
CA ILE A 125 14.28 21.45 9.95
C ILE A 125 14.69 21.44 8.47
N LYS A 126 14.55 22.60 7.82
CA LYS A 126 14.98 22.76 6.43
C LYS A 126 16.49 22.60 6.35
N ASP A 127 16.93 21.47 5.81
CA ASP A 127 18.34 21.15 5.57
C ASP A 127 18.50 20.78 4.09
N GLU A 128 19.26 21.59 3.37
CA GLU A 128 19.53 21.41 1.94
C GLU A 128 20.47 20.22 1.65
N ASN A 129 21.05 19.61 2.69
CA ASN A 129 22.03 18.55 2.57
C ASN A 129 21.54 17.16 3.03
N ALA A 130 20.45 17.08 3.79
CA ALA A 130 20.00 15.82 4.39
C ALA A 130 18.90 15.12 3.57
N ASP A 131 19.07 13.82 3.34
CA ASP A 131 17.96 12.94 2.95
C ASP A 131 17.18 12.58 4.22
N LEU A 132 15.87 12.89 4.23
CA LEU A 132 15.05 12.71 5.42
C LEU A 132 14.38 11.33 5.42
N GLN A 133 14.55 10.59 6.50
CA GLN A 133 13.97 9.26 6.68
C GLN A 133 13.25 9.22 8.03
N PHE A 134 11.95 9.50 8.01
CA PHE A 134 11.15 9.71 9.22
C PHE A 134 10.13 8.59 9.37
N GLY A 135 10.15 7.93 10.52
CA GLY A 135 9.07 7.07 10.97
C GLY A 135 8.65 7.43 12.39
N GLY A 136 7.39 7.25 12.75
CA GLY A 136 6.97 7.48 14.14
C GLY A 136 7.67 6.56 15.14
N LEU A 137 8.01 5.33 14.73
CA LEU A 137 8.81 4.41 15.54
C LEU A 137 10.27 4.34 15.13
N MET A 138 10.55 4.30 13.82
CA MET A 138 11.89 4.07 13.28
C MET A 138 12.15 4.79 11.96
N GLY A 139 13.32 5.41 11.82
CA GLY A 139 13.68 6.09 10.57
C GLY A 139 14.05 5.12 9.45
N ASN A 140 15.03 4.25 9.68
CA ASN A 140 15.59 3.36 8.65
C ASN A 140 16.17 2.05 9.22
N THR A 141 16.39 1.06 8.36
CA THR A 141 17.12 -0.17 8.63
C THR A 141 18.31 -0.36 7.70
N VAL A 142 19.33 -1.00 8.23
CA VAL A 142 20.42 -1.69 7.53
C VAL A 142 20.64 -3.00 8.30
N ALA A 143 19.62 -3.86 8.37
CA ALA A 143 19.53 -5.00 9.28
C ALA A 143 19.52 -6.34 8.51
N ASP A 144 19.54 -7.47 9.22
CA ASP A 144 19.24 -8.77 8.59
C ASP A 144 17.74 -8.96 8.43
N TRP A 145 16.98 -8.52 9.44
CA TRP A 145 15.53 -8.58 9.44
C TRP A 145 14.89 -7.67 10.49
N VAL A 146 13.76 -7.04 10.19
CA VAL A 146 12.97 -6.27 11.17
C VAL A 146 11.49 -6.61 11.18
N GLY A 147 10.89 -6.58 12.37
CA GLY A 147 9.47 -6.86 12.56
C GLY A 147 8.75 -5.76 13.34
N PHE A 148 7.61 -5.31 12.85
CA PHE A 148 6.72 -4.35 13.49
C PHE A 148 5.36 -5.01 13.71
N TYR A 149 4.98 -5.18 14.98
CA TYR A 149 3.75 -5.88 15.35
C TYR A 149 2.92 -5.08 16.33
N ASP A 150 1.63 -4.91 16.05
CA ASP A 150 0.67 -4.39 17.03
C ASP A 150 1.04 -2.98 17.55
N ASN A 151 1.75 -2.16 16.75
CA ASN A 151 2.16 -0.83 17.18
C ASN A 151 1.13 0.23 16.78
N THR A 152 1.05 1.32 17.56
CA THR A 152 0.19 2.47 17.25
C THR A 152 0.97 3.78 17.29
N VAL A 153 0.88 4.59 16.25
CA VAL A 153 1.43 5.96 16.21
C VAL A 153 0.29 6.97 16.10
N LYS A 154 0.35 8.05 16.88
CA LYS A 154 -0.63 9.13 16.98
C LYS A 154 0.05 10.50 16.95
N GLY A 155 -0.73 11.53 16.67
CA GLY A 155 -0.25 12.92 16.67
C GLY A 155 0.00 13.43 15.26
N SER A 156 1.17 14.02 14.99
CA SER A 156 1.46 14.64 13.69
C SER A 156 2.91 14.51 13.27
N ILE A 157 3.15 14.22 11.99
CA ILE A 157 4.46 14.26 11.33
C ILE A 157 4.41 15.34 10.25
N SER A 158 5.12 16.45 10.47
CA SER A 158 5.16 17.60 9.56
C SER A 158 6.57 17.79 9.00
N VAL A 159 6.75 17.48 7.73
CA VAL A 159 8.06 17.53 7.07
C VAL A 159 8.06 18.62 6.01
N SER A 160 9.02 19.52 6.13
CA SER A 160 9.45 20.40 5.05
C SER A 160 10.81 19.96 4.53
N SER A 161 10.94 19.72 3.22
CA SER A 161 12.22 19.36 2.63
C SER A 161 12.40 19.92 1.22
N VAL A 162 13.66 20.09 0.86
CA VAL A 162 14.13 20.51 -0.46
C VAL A 162 14.92 19.41 -1.17
N LYS A 163 15.01 18.22 -0.55
CA LYS A 163 15.69 17.01 -1.05
C LYS A 163 14.80 15.77 -0.96
N GLN A 164 15.35 14.61 -1.32
CA GLN A 164 14.65 13.33 -1.22
C GLN A 164 14.21 13.05 0.21
N LEU A 165 12.98 12.56 0.37
CA LEU A 165 12.42 12.18 1.65
C LEU A 165 11.60 10.89 1.55
N ALA A 166 11.69 10.09 2.61
CA ALA A 166 10.85 8.94 2.87
C ALA A 166 10.20 9.10 4.24
N VAL A 167 8.86 9.17 4.26
CA VAL A 167 8.10 9.43 5.48
C VAL A 167 7.00 8.38 5.63
N GLY A 168 6.98 7.74 6.79
CA GLY A 168 5.90 6.84 7.20
C GLY A 168 5.42 7.11 8.61
N GLY A 169 4.17 6.76 8.90
CA GLY A 169 3.63 6.85 10.26
C GLY A 169 4.35 5.90 11.22
N ILE A 170 4.75 4.72 10.75
CA ILE A 170 5.53 3.74 11.54
C ILE A 170 7.01 3.85 11.20
N MET A 171 7.34 3.85 9.91
CA MET A 171 8.73 3.71 9.45
C MET A 171 9.04 4.55 8.21
N GLY A 172 10.24 5.14 8.15
CA GLY A 172 10.69 5.87 6.96
C GLY A 172 11.02 4.94 5.79
N VAL A 173 12.14 4.20 5.91
CA VAL A 173 12.68 3.34 4.84
C VAL A 173 12.98 1.94 5.35
N LEU A 174 12.43 0.92 4.70
CA LEU A 174 12.79 -0.49 4.90
C LEU A 174 13.75 -0.96 3.80
N VAL A 175 15.03 -1.10 4.17
CA VAL A 175 16.08 -1.59 3.27
C VAL A 175 16.16 -3.11 3.22
N ASP A 176 15.81 -3.77 4.33
CA ASP A 176 16.09 -5.19 4.55
C ASP A 176 14.81 -5.99 4.79
N PRO A 177 14.85 -7.33 4.69
CA PRO A 177 13.66 -8.14 4.85
C PRO A 177 12.89 -7.81 6.12
N GLY A 178 11.56 -7.74 6.04
CA GLY A 178 10.80 -7.37 7.22
C GLY A 178 9.34 -7.74 7.22
N ALA A 179 8.68 -7.48 8.35
CA ALA A 179 7.27 -7.71 8.54
C ALA A 179 6.60 -6.51 9.21
N PHE A 180 5.45 -6.12 8.69
CA PHE A 180 4.54 -5.17 9.31
C PHE A 180 3.20 -5.86 9.47
N GLU A 181 2.80 -6.14 10.70
CA GLU A 181 1.50 -6.74 10.96
C GLU A 181 0.72 -6.02 12.05
N ARG A 182 -0.55 -5.72 11.77
CA ARG A 182 -1.49 -5.12 12.72
C ARG A 182 -1.01 -3.79 13.31
N ASN A 183 -0.21 -3.04 12.57
CA ASN A 183 0.20 -1.70 12.97
C ASN A 183 -0.88 -0.68 12.58
N VAL A 184 -1.02 0.35 13.40
CA VAL A 184 -2.00 1.43 13.20
C VAL A 184 -1.28 2.77 13.17
N ASN A 185 -1.47 3.52 12.09
CA ASN A 185 -1.15 4.95 12.09
C ASN A 185 -2.43 5.77 12.26
N GLU A 186 -2.51 6.56 13.32
CA GLU A 186 -3.52 7.59 13.57
C GLU A 186 -2.92 9.00 13.48
N ALA A 187 -1.62 9.13 13.19
CA ALA A 187 -0.98 10.43 13.04
C ALA A 187 -1.19 11.00 11.64
N ASP A 188 -1.47 12.31 11.58
CA ASP A 188 -1.52 13.02 10.30
C ASP A 188 -0.09 13.25 9.79
N ILE A 189 0.11 13.00 8.50
CA ILE A 189 1.38 13.17 7.81
C ILE A 189 1.22 14.31 6.81
N THR A 190 2.01 15.37 6.97
CA THR A 190 2.03 16.51 6.06
C THR A 190 3.45 16.71 5.54
N VAL A 191 3.60 16.69 4.23
CA VAL A 191 4.86 16.97 3.53
C VAL A 191 4.68 18.18 2.63
N ASP A 192 5.53 19.18 2.80
CA ASP A 192 5.58 20.37 1.95
C ASP A 192 7.02 20.64 1.48
N GLY A 193 7.19 21.21 0.29
CA GLY A 193 8.49 21.69 -0.18
C GLY A 193 8.79 21.33 -1.64
N ASN A 194 10.08 21.13 -1.94
CA ASN A 194 10.59 20.99 -3.30
C ASN A 194 11.44 19.72 -3.47
N GLY A 195 11.17 18.69 -2.67
CA GLY A 195 11.90 17.44 -2.64
C GLY A 195 11.18 16.29 -3.35
N TYR A 196 11.94 15.31 -3.84
CA TYR A 196 11.41 14.01 -4.27
C TYR A 196 10.79 13.30 -3.06
N SER A 197 9.50 12.95 -3.11
CA SER A 197 8.75 12.54 -1.94
C SER A 197 8.18 11.13 -2.05
N GLN A 198 8.51 10.28 -1.07
CA GLN A 198 7.96 8.93 -0.88
C GLN A 198 7.21 8.90 0.45
N VAL A 199 5.89 8.89 0.42
CA VAL A 199 5.07 9.11 1.61
C VAL A 199 4.00 8.05 1.75
N GLY A 200 4.01 7.33 2.87
CA GLY A 200 2.99 6.35 3.23
C GLY A 200 2.41 6.61 4.60
N GLY A 201 1.16 6.23 4.85
CA GLY A 201 0.61 6.28 6.21
C GLY A 201 1.31 5.32 7.18
N ILE A 202 1.89 4.22 6.69
CA ILE A 202 2.66 3.26 7.49
C ILE A 202 4.15 3.34 7.17
N VAL A 203 4.53 3.23 5.89
CA VAL A 203 5.93 3.21 5.46
C VAL A 203 6.17 4.16 4.27
N GLY A 204 7.22 4.97 4.31
CA GLY A 204 7.60 5.81 3.16
C GLY A 204 8.06 4.97 1.97
N GLU A 205 9.12 4.19 2.16
CA GLU A 205 9.74 3.36 1.14
C GLU A 205 10.05 1.95 1.66
N ILE A 206 9.80 0.95 0.82
CA ILE A 206 10.18 -0.44 1.08
C ILE A 206 10.94 -0.99 -0.13
N ILE A 207 12.21 -1.34 0.05
CA ILE A 207 13.07 -1.88 -1.02
C ILE A 207 13.42 -3.36 -0.86
N ALA A 208 13.07 -3.98 0.26
CA ALA A 208 13.30 -5.41 0.52
C ALA A 208 12.04 -6.29 0.40
N PRO A 209 12.19 -7.64 0.38
CA PRO A 209 11.08 -8.58 0.56
C PRO A 209 10.38 -8.38 1.90
N TYR A 210 9.05 -8.53 1.94
CA TYR A 210 8.31 -8.21 3.16
C TYR A 210 6.96 -8.92 3.28
N THR A 211 6.52 -9.02 4.53
CA THR A 211 5.12 -9.33 4.88
C THR A 211 4.43 -8.05 5.34
N PHE A 212 3.23 -7.78 4.82
CA PHE A 212 2.46 -6.59 5.12
C PHE A 212 1.00 -6.97 5.33
N LYS A 213 0.61 -7.17 6.59
CA LYS A 213 -0.70 -7.75 6.93
C LYS A 213 -1.49 -6.92 7.91
N ASP A 214 -2.78 -6.75 7.63
CA ASP A 214 -3.75 -6.18 8.57
C ASP A 214 -3.33 -4.81 9.15
N ASN A 215 -2.51 -4.05 8.42
CA ASN A 215 -2.09 -2.71 8.83
C ASN A 215 -3.20 -1.71 8.48
N VAL A 216 -3.34 -0.69 9.33
CA VAL A 216 -4.40 0.30 9.21
C VAL A 216 -3.82 1.71 9.25
N ASN A 217 -4.08 2.50 8.21
CA ASN A 217 -3.90 3.94 8.28
C ASN A 217 -5.24 4.66 8.50
N LYS A 218 -5.31 5.51 9.52
CA LYS A 218 -6.43 6.41 9.79
C LYS A 218 -6.05 7.88 9.64
N GLY A 219 -4.76 8.21 9.81
CA GLY A 219 -4.25 9.57 9.68
C GLY A 219 -4.30 10.07 8.24
N LYS A 220 -4.54 11.36 8.05
CA LYS A 220 -4.51 12.01 6.73
C LYS A 220 -3.08 12.04 6.21
N VAL A 221 -2.90 11.79 4.91
CA VAL A 221 -1.62 11.98 4.21
C VAL A 221 -1.77 13.15 3.23
N THR A 222 -1.05 14.24 3.46
CA THR A 222 -1.06 15.44 2.61
C THR A 222 0.34 15.72 2.08
N VAL A 223 0.50 15.84 0.76
CA VAL A 223 1.79 16.09 0.11
C VAL A 223 1.67 17.25 -0.89
N SER A 224 2.50 18.28 -0.72
CA SER A 224 2.60 19.44 -1.61
C SER A 224 4.04 19.62 -2.06
N VAL A 225 4.38 19.10 -3.24
CA VAL A 225 5.72 19.20 -3.86
C VAL A 225 5.64 19.62 -5.32
N PRO A 226 5.23 20.87 -5.61
CA PRO A 226 4.75 21.29 -6.91
C PRO A 226 5.77 21.15 -8.05
N ALA A 227 7.06 21.21 -7.77
CA ALA A 227 8.14 21.14 -8.76
C ALA A 227 8.85 19.77 -8.83
N GLN A 228 8.32 18.74 -8.16
CA GLN A 228 8.99 17.44 -8.01
C GLN A 228 8.06 16.23 -8.16
N TYR A 229 8.65 15.05 -7.97
CA TYR A 229 8.03 13.75 -7.94
C TYR A 229 7.44 13.43 -6.56
N ALA A 230 6.24 12.86 -6.57
CA ALA A 230 5.56 12.36 -5.38
C ALA A 230 5.03 10.94 -5.64
N PHE A 231 5.45 10.00 -4.80
CA PHE A 231 4.90 8.65 -4.68
C PHE A 231 4.19 8.57 -3.34
N VAL A 232 2.85 8.56 -3.37
CA VAL A 232 2.04 8.75 -2.17
C VAL A 232 0.99 7.65 -2.07
N GLY A 233 0.98 6.94 -0.95
CA GLY A 233 -0.01 5.94 -0.61
C GLY A 233 -0.60 6.17 0.77
N GLY A 234 -1.85 5.76 1.01
CA GLY A 234 -2.38 5.72 2.37
C GLY A 234 -1.66 4.73 3.28
N LEU A 235 -0.95 3.73 2.73
CA LEU A 235 -0.14 2.79 3.50
C LEU A 235 1.35 2.90 3.18
N VAL A 236 1.69 2.81 1.89
CA VAL A 236 3.09 2.80 1.43
C VAL A 236 3.29 3.79 0.30
N GLY A 237 4.28 4.66 0.42
CA GLY A 237 4.62 5.62 -0.64
C GLY A 237 5.12 4.90 -1.88
N VAL A 238 6.24 4.21 -1.74
CA VAL A 238 6.84 3.45 -2.84
C VAL A 238 7.30 2.07 -2.39
N ASN A 239 7.08 1.11 -3.26
CA ASN A 239 7.66 -0.21 -3.19
C ASN A 239 8.27 -0.56 -4.56
N PRO A 240 9.49 -0.09 -4.84
CA PRO A 240 10.11 -0.26 -6.16
C PRO A 240 10.86 -1.59 -6.29
N SER A 241 10.95 -2.40 -5.21
CA SER A 241 11.84 -3.57 -5.15
C SER A 241 11.79 -4.42 -6.40
N LEU A 242 12.99 -4.87 -6.81
CA LEU A 242 13.22 -5.98 -7.74
C LEU A 242 12.27 -7.15 -7.42
N PRO A 243 11.86 -7.94 -8.43
CA PRO A 243 10.80 -8.96 -8.34
C PRO A 243 11.05 -9.97 -7.20
N SER A 244 10.63 -9.59 -6.00
CA SER A 244 10.75 -10.32 -4.75
C SER A 244 9.38 -10.78 -4.29
N GLU A 245 9.35 -11.90 -3.57
CA GLU A 245 8.11 -12.43 -3.02
C GLU A 245 7.61 -11.50 -1.91
N LYS A 246 6.32 -11.19 -1.97
CA LYS A 246 5.66 -10.23 -1.08
C LYS A 246 4.33 -10.80 -0.64
N ASN A 247 4.00 -10.65 0.63
CA ASN A 247 2.74 -11.15 1.19
C ASN A 247 1.94 -9.98 1.77
N ILE A 248 1.04 -9.44 0.95
CA ILE A 248 0.28 -8.21 1.22
C ILE A 248 -1.19 -8.57 1.35
N VAL A 249 -1.71 -8.61 2.58
CA VAL A 249 -3.08 -9.10 2.84
C VAL A 249 -3.79 -8.26 3.89
N GLY A 250 -5.07 -7.94 3.66
CA GLY A 250 -5.94 -7.43 4.75
C GLY A 250 -5.69 -5.98 5.16
N ASN A 251 -4.91 -5.21 4.40
CA ASN A 251 -4.54 -3.85 4.82
C ASN A 251 -5.63 -2.84 4.45
N VAL A 252 -5.81 -1.83 5.30
CA VAL A 252 -6.91 -0.86 5.17
C VAL A 252 -6.42 0.57 5.32
N ASN A 253 -6.84 1.45 4.41
CA ASN A 253 -6.69 2.89 4.58
C ASN A 253 -8.06 3.54 4.81
N TYR A 254 -8.18 4.36 5.85
CA TYR A 254 -9.30 5.27 6.11
C TYR A 254 -8.90 6.73 5.94
N GLY A 255 -7.61 7.05 6.02
CA GLY A 255 -7.10 8.40 5.92
C GLY A 255 -7.23 8.96 4.51
N LYS A 256 -7.65 10.22 4.37
CA LYS A 256 -7.62 10.91 3.08
C LYS A 256 -6.17 11.04 2.59
N VAL A 257 -5.95 10.77 1.30
CA VAL A 257 -4.68 11.00 0.60
C VAL A 257 -4.85 12.20 -0.32
N GLU A 258 -4.07 13.26 -0.11
CA GLU A 258 -4.20 14.52 -0.83
C GLU A 258 -2.83 14.99 -1.35
N VAL A 259 -2.71 15.16 -2.67
CA VAL A 259 -1.40 15.37 -3.33
C VAL A 259 -1.43 16.52 -4.31
N SER A 260 -0.37 17.30 -4.35
CA SER A 260 -0.09 18.28 -5.40
C SER A 260 1.38 18.21 -5.80
N ALA A 261 1.68 17.78 -7.04
CA ALA A 261 3.04 17.54 -7.50
C ALA A 261 3.15 17.62 -9.04
N SER A 262 4.37 17.83 -9.57
CA SER A 262 4.62 17.83 -11.02
C SER A 262 4.54 16.42 -11.63
N TYR A 263 5.11 15.43 -10.92
CA TYR A 263 4.98 14.02 -11.23
C TYR A 263 4.33 13.34 -10.04
N ALA A 264 3.22 12.65 -10.24
CA ALA A 264 2.45 12.08 -9.15
C ALA A 264 2.04 10.64 -9.46
N ALA A 265 2.36 9.75 -8.53
CA ALA A 265 1.82 8.40 -8.43
C ALA A 265 1.08 8.31 -7.09
N VAL A 266 -0.25 8.36 -7.15
CA VAL A 266 -1.11 8.49 -5.96
C VAL A 266 -2.04 7.30 -5.86
N GLY A 267 -2.02 6.63 -4.72
CA GLY A 267 -2.93 5.55 -4.39
C GLY A 267 -3.59 5.73 -3.04
N GLY A 268 -4.80 5.22 -2.88
CA GLY A 268 -5.39 5.09 -1.54
C GLY A 268 -4.60 4.15 -0.63
N LEU A 269 -3.89 3.15 -1.19
CA LEU A 269 -2.99 2.28 -0.44
C LEU A 269 -1.51 2.48 -0.82
N TYR A 270 -1.21 2.51 -2.11
CA TYR A 270 0.16 2.50 -2.63
C TYR A 270 0.41 3.62 -3.65
N GLY A 271 1.44 4.44 -3.48
CA GLY A 271 1.87 5.30 -4.58
C GLY A 271 2.38 4.45 -5.75
N TYR A 272 3.27 3.52 -5.44
CA TYR A 272 3.77 2.51 -6.38
C TYR A 272 3.93 1.15 -5.67
N VAL A 273 3.33 0.11 -6.25
CA VAL A 273 3.51 -1.30 -5.84
C VAL A 273 4.08 -2.15 -6.97
N SER A 274 5.16 -2.88 -6.70
CA SER A 274 5.72 -3.90 -7.59
C SER A 274 5.68 -5.30 -6.96
N GLY A 275 5.89 -6.36 -7.73
CA GLY A 275 5.99 -7.72 -7.22
C GLY A 275 6.46 -8.72 -8.27
N ASN A 276 6.77 -9.94 -7.85
CA ASN A 276 7.02 -11.04 -8.78
C ASN A 276 5.77 -11.92 -8.94
N THR A 277 5.92 -13.02 -9.67
CA THR A 277 4.83 -13.99 -9.89
C THR A 277 4.36 -14.70 -8.62
N ASN A 278 5.12 -14.63 -7.53
CA ASN A 278 4.77 -15.20 -6.22
C ASN A 278 4.18 -14.15 -5.27
N THR A 279 4.13 -12.87 -5.66
CA THR A 279 3.52 -11.83 -4.82
C THR A 279 2.04 -12.12 -4.61
N VAL A 280 1.63 -12.19 -3.34
CA VAL A 280 0.24 -12.22 -2.92
C VAL A 280 -0.18 -10.80 -2.59
N LEU A 281 -1.14 -10.27 -3.34
CA LEU A 281 -1.78 -8.98 -3.06
C LEU A 281 -3.29 -9.20 -2.99
N ASP A 282 -3.84 -9.14 -1.79
CA ASP A 282 -5.19 -9.64 -1.55
C ASP A 282 -5.95 -8.91 -0.44
N SER A 283 -7.27 -8.80 -0.60
CA SER A 283 -8.20 -8.38 0.46
C SER A 283 -7.82 -7.04 1.11
N CYS A 284 -7.36 -6.08 0.30
CA CYS A 284 -6.98 -4.75 0.81
C CYS A 284 -7.99 -3.69 0.37
N ILE A 285 -8.27 -2.74 1.26
CA ILE A 285 -9.40 -1.83 1.14
C ILE A 285 -8.95 -0.38 1.33
N ASN A 286 -9.27 0.48 0.38
CA ASN A 286 -9.20 1.92 0.55
C ASN A 286 -10.59 2.50 0.83
N ASN A 287 -10.78 3.12 1.99
CA ASN A 287 -11.96 3.88 2.36
C ASN A 287 -11.72 5.40 2.36
N GLY A 288 -10.46 5.84 2.35
CA GLY A 288 -10.10 7.24 2.34
C GLY A 288 -10.19 7.84 0.94
N ASP A 289 -10.61 9.10 0.83
CA ASP A 289 -10.62 9.79 -0.45
C ASP A 289 -9.19 10.00 -0.99
N VAL A 290 -9.05 9.89 -2.30
CA VAL A 290 -7.80 10.14 -3.04
C VAL A 290 -7.97 11.41 -3.87
N VAL A 291 -7.22 12.45 -3.53
CA VAL A 291 -7.36 13.78 -4.13
C VAL A 291 -6.04 14.22 -4.75
N TYR A 292 -6.09 14.65 -6.00
CA TYR A 292 -4.95 15.25 -6.70
C TYR A 292 -5.28 16.67 -7.17
N HIS A 293 -4.38 17.59 -6.87
CA HIS A 293 -4.44 19.00 -7.25
C HIS A 293 -3.33 19.30 -8.26
N GLY A 294 -3.72 19.49 -9.52
CA GLY A 294 -2.84 19.87 -10.61
C GLY A 294 -2.12 21.21 -10.37
N LYS A 295 -0.91 21.31 -10.91
CA LYS A 295 -0.06 22.51 -10.87
C LYS A 295 0.26 23.00 -12.28
N GLU A 296 0.92 24.16 -12.39
CA GLU A 296 1.29 24.73 -13.69
C GLU A 296 2.16 23.79 -14.51
N LYS A 297 3.15 23.14 -13.87
CA LYS A 297 3.98 22.11 -14.48
C LYS A 297 3.47 20.73 -14.07
N GLN A 298 3.14 19.91 -15.05
CA GLN A 298 2.73 18.52 -14.86
C GLN A 298 3.37 17.65 -15.94
N GLU A 299 4.04 16.59 -15.51
CA GLU A 299 4.78 15.69 -16.39
C GLU A 299 4.05 14.35 -16.56
N ASN A 300 3.62 13.76 -15.44
CA ASN A 300 2.97 12.46 -15.45
C ASN A 300 2.15 12.26 -14.17
N VAL A 301 0.87 11.98 -14.34
CA VAL A 301 -0.10 11.99 -13.26
C VAL A 301 -0.87 10.68 -13.30
N GLN A 302 -0.62 9.79 -12.33
CA GLN A 302 -1.23 8.47 -12.24
C GLN A 302 -1.93 8.32 -10.89
N ILE A 303 -3.25 8.14 -10.91
CA ILE A 303 -4.06 8.06 -9.70
C ILE A 303 -4.91 6.79 -9.72
N GLY A 304 -4.82 6.02 -8.64
CA GLY A 304 -5.73 4.91 -8.41
C GLY A 304 -6.36 4.96 -7.02
N GLY A 305 -7.54 4.38 -6.87
CA GLY A 305 -8.13 4.19 -5.54
C GLY A 305 -7.31 3.23 -4.68
N ILE A 306 -6.58 2.28 -5.29
CA ILE A 306 -5.67 1.38 -4.59
C ILE A 306 -4.21 1.76 -4.86
N ALA A 307 -3.82 1.90 -6.13
CA ALA A 307 -2.45 2.25 -6.48
C ALA A 307 -2.33 3.25 -7.63
N GLY A 308 -1.38 4.18 -7.52
CA GLY A 308 -1.00 5.07 -8.62
C GLY A 308 -0.31 4.29 -9.74
N ILE A 309 0.77 3.57 -9.41
CA ILE A 309 1.52 2.68 -10.30
C ILE A 309 1.46 1.24 -9.82
N TRP A 310 1.32 0.33 -10.77
CA TRP A 310 1.19 -1.10 -10.51
C TRP A 310 2.10 -1.96 -11.39
N GLU A 311 2.89 -2.82 -10.75
CA GLU A 311 3.74 -3.84 -11.35
C GLU A 311 3.60 -5.19 -10.62
N VAL A 312 2.36 -5.58 -10.30
CA VAL A 312 2.04 -6.89 -9.72
C VAL A 312 1.23 -7.70 -10.73
N LYS A 313 1.62 -8.96 -10.96
CA LYS A 313 0.93 -9.82 -11.92
C LYS A 313 -0.49 -10.17 -11.48
N GLN A 314 -0.69 -10.53 -10.21
CA GLN A 314 -1.96 -11.03 -9.71
C GLN A 314 -2.39 -10.31 -8.44
N ALA A 315 -3.66 -9.91 -8.38
CA ALA A 315 -4.27 -9.46 -7.14
C ALA A 315 -5.75 -9.84 -7.07
N SER A 316 -6.27 -9.95 -5.85
CA SER A 316 -7.68 -10.23 -5.64
C SER A 316 -8.31 -9.43 -4.52
N ARG A 317 -9.64 -9.25 -4.59
CA ARG A 317 -10.43 -8.60 -3.53
C ARG A 317 -9.86 -7.24 -3.14
N MET A 318 -9.52 -6.44 -4.14
CA MET A 318 -9.08 -5.07 -3.95
C MET A 318 -10.30 -4.16 -3.99
N GLU A 319 -10.52 -3.36 -2.96
CA GLU A 319 -11.75 -2.55 -2.84
C GLU A 319 -11.43 -1.08 -2.63
N ASN A 320 -11.87 -0.23 -3.56
CA ASN A 320 -11.84 1.21 -3.37
C ASN A 320 -13.26 1.73 -3.07
N ASN A 321 -13.48 2.23 -1.87
CA ASN A 321 -14.72 2.88 -1.44
C ASN A 321 -14.59 4.41 -1.36
N GLY A 322 -13.36 4.93 -1.26
CA GLY A 322 -13.09 6.37 -1.24
C GLY A 322 -13.25 7.02 -2.60
N LYS A 323 -13.67 8.28 -2.63
CA LYS A 323 -13.78 9.05 -3.87
C LYS A 323 -12.40 9.34 -4.45
N ILE A 324 -12.33 9.41 -5.77
CA ILE A 324 -11.13 9.85 -6.49
C ILE A 324 -11.46 11.21 -7.11
N ILE A 325 -10.78 12.27 -6.67
CA ILE A 325 -11.04 13.65 -7.09
C ILE A 325 -9.78 14.21 -7.73
N ILE A 326 -9.89 14.65 -8.97
CA ILE A 326 -8.77 15.15 -9.77
C ILE A 326 -9.11 16.55 -10.25
N ASP A 327 -8.36 17.53 -9.75
CA ASP A 327 -8.52 18.93 -10.11
C ASP A 327 -7.37 19.38 -11.02
N ASN A 328 -7.69 19.97 -12.17
CA ASN A 328 -6.76 20.62 -13.10
C ASN A 328 -5.56 19.76 -13.53
N ALA A 329 -5.77 18.46 -13.77
CA ALA A 329 -4.71 17.55 -14.18
C ALA A 329 -4.47 17.54 -15.70
N VAL A 330 -3.20 17.51 -16.12
CA VAL A 330 -2.79 17.40 -17.52
C VAL A 330 -2.42 15.95 -17.85
N SER A 331 -3.09 15.33 -18.83
CA SER A 331 -2.81 13.93 -19.25
C SER A 331 -2.91 12.90 -18.11
N PRO A 332 -3.90 12.97 -17.20
CA PRO A 332 -3.96 12.03 -16.09
C PRO A 332 -4.32 10.62 -16.56
N LYS A 333 -3.84 9.63 -15.80
CA LYS A 333 -4.21 8.21 -15.91
C LYS A 333 -4.92 7.83 -14.62
N VAL A 334 -6.23 7.62 -14.69
CA VAL A 334 -7.10 7.52 -13.51
C VAL A 334 -7.90 6.24 -13.56
N GLY A 335 -7.77 5.40 -12.54
CA GLY A 335 -8.57 4.19 -12.41
C GLY A 335 -9.13 4.01 -11.01
N GLY A 336 -10.32 3.43 -10.88
CA GLY A 336 -10.91 3.15 -9.56
C GLY A 336 -10.04 2.24 -8.69
N ILE A 337 -9.26 1.34 -9.29
CA ILE A 337 -8.28 0.50 -8.60
C ILE A 337 -6.86 0.97 -8.90
N VAL A 338 -6.50 1.06 -10.17
CA VAL A 338 -5.13 1.33 -10.62
C VAL A 338 -5.07 2.51 -11.57
N GLY A 339 -4.20 3.48 -11.33
CA GLY A 339 -3.93 4.58 -12.27
C GLY A 339 -3.21 4.11 -13.52
N PHE A 340 -2.03 3.51 -13.35
CA PHE A 340 -1.19 3.04 -14.45
C PHE A 340 -0.52 1.70 -14.19
N VAL A 341 -0.60 0.78 -15.15
CA VAL A 341 0.09 -0.52 -15.12
C VAL A 341 1.32 -0.46 -16.01
N ARG A 342 2.49 -0.75 -15.46
CA ARG A 342 3.77 -0.70 -16.18
C ARG A 342 4.16 -2.06 -16.79
N PRO A 343 5.09 -2.07 -17.78
CA PRO A 343 5.54 -3.29 -18.45
C PRO A 343 6.13 -4.35 -17.51
N GLY A 344 6.68 -3.95 -16.36
CA GLY A 344 7.24 -4.88 -15.37
C GLY A 344 6.27 -5.97 -14.90
N ALA A 345 4.96 -5.74 -15.02
CA ALA A 345 3.94 -6.76 -14.71
C ALA A 345 3.92 -7.93 -15.73
N ALA A 346 4.33 -7.69 -16.99
CA ALA A 346 4.13 -8.53 -18.19
C ALA A 346 2.66 -8.85 -18.56
N SER A 347 1.84 -9.12 -17.54
CA SER A 347 0.40 -9.37 -17.61
C SER A 347 -0.25 -8.92 -16.29
N LEU A 348 -1.56 -8.68 -16.32
CA LEU A 348 -2.33 -8.34 -15.11
C LEU A 348 -3.56 -9.22 -14.99
N ASP A 349 -3.69 -9.92 -13.86
CA ASP A 349 -4.87 -10.68 -13.46
C ASP A 349 -5.48 -10.06 -12.20
N LEU A 350 -6.65 -9.44 -12.35
CA LEU A 350 -7.40 -8.85 -11.24
C LEU A 350 -8.67 -9.66 -11.01
N PHE A 351 -8.86 -10.15 -9.77
CA PHE A 351 -10.00 -11.00 -9.42
C PHE A 351 -10.87 -10.37 -8.34
N LYS A 352 -12.19 -10.26 -8.57
CA LYS A 352 -13.17 -9.86 -7.54
C LYS A 352 -12.88 -8.52 -6.89
N SER A 353 -12.34 -7.58 -7.67
CA SER A 353 -12.01 -6.25 -7.18
C SER A 353 -13.13 -5.29 -7.50
N VAL A 354 -13.38 -4.34 -6.60
CA VAL A 354 -14.52 -3.44 -6.67
C VAL A 354 -14.07 -2.00 -6.54
N ASN A 355 -14.43 -1.17 -7.50
CA ASN A 355 -14.44 0.28 -7.29
C ASN A 355 -15.85 0.73 -6.95
N ALA A 356 -16.09 1.14 -5.72
CA ALA A 356 -17.34 1.76 -5.27
C ALA A 356 -17.25 3.29 -5.15
N GLY A 357 -16.04 3.85 -5.09
CA GLY A 357 -15.83 5.29 -5.07
C GLY A 357 -16.07 5.96 -6.42
N ASP A 358 -16.75 7.10 -6.40
CA ASP A 358 -16.90 7.95 -7.59
C ASP A 358 -15.54 8.50 -8.04
N ILE A 359 -15.37 8.66 -9.36
CA ILE A 359 -14.23 9.31 -9.98
C ILE A 359 -14.71 10.64 -10.55
N SER A 360 -14.20 11.75 -10.01
CA SER A 360 -14.52 13.11 -10.43
C SER A 360 -13.29 13.77 -11.04
N ILE A 361 -13.42 14.24 -12.28
CA ILE A 361 -12.41 15.02 -12.99
C ILE A 361 -12.94 16.43 -13.19
N ASN A 362 -12.28 17.41 -12.58
CA ASN A 362 -12.63 18.82 -12.67
C ASN A 362 -11.48 19.56 -13.36
N ASN A 363 -11.63 19.87 -14.64
CA ASN A 363 -10.58 20.54 -15.40
C ASN A 363 -11.07 21.84 -16.00
N ASP A 364 -10.40 22.94 -15.66
CA ASP A 364 -10.66 24.27 -16.22
C ASP A 364 -10.10 24.41 -17.65
N ALA A 365 -9.26 23.47 -18.10
CA ALA A 365 -8.65 23.46 -19.43
C ALA A 365 -8.79 22.09 -20.13
N VAL A 366 -8.71 22.12 -21.47
CA VAL A 366 -8.70 20.91 -22.29
C VAL A 366 -7.43 20.10 -22.02
N ALA A 367 -7.57 19.01 -21.27
CA ALA A 367 -6.50 18.06 -21.03
C ALA A 367 -6.82 16.74 -21.73
N LYS A 368 -5.83 16.19 -22.45
CA LYS A 368 -5.82 14.76 -22.80
C LYS A 368 -5.88 13.95 -21.49
N GLY A 369 -6.37 12.72 -21.51
CA GLY A 369 -6.41 11.89 -20.30
C GLY A 369 -7.03 10.51 -20.53
N TRP A 370 -6.77 9.59 -19.61
CA TRP A 370 -7.28 8.22 -19.63
C TRP A 370 -7.95 7.91 -18.30
N ILE A 371 -9.27 7.72 -18.34
CA ILE A 371 -10.10 7.56 -17.15
C ILE A 371 -10.90 6.28 -17.28
N SER A 372 -10.86 5.43 -16.27
CA SER A 372 -11.74 4.27 -16.25
C SER A 372 -12.17 3.84 -14.85
N GLY A 373 -13.22 3.01 -14.80
CA GLY A 373 -13.76 2.52 -13.53
C GLY A 373 -12.82 1.62 -12.73
N LEU A 374 -11.84 0.94 -13.36
CA LEU A 374 -10.89 0.08 -12.65
C LEU A 374 -9.43 0.37 -12.98
N ILE A 375 -9.05 0.40 -14.26
CA ILE A 375 -7.65 0.55 -14.70
C ILE A 375 -7.51 1.74 -15.65
N GLY A 376 -6.87 2.81 -15.19
CA GLY A 376 -6.77 4.07 -15.92
C GLY A 376 -6.04 3.93 -17.25
N LEU A 377 -4.86 3.34 -17.27
CA LEU A 377 -4.15 2.96 -18.49
C LEU A 377 -3.16 1.83 -18.23
N THR A 378 -2.91 0.99 -19.21
CA THR A 378 -1.76 0.09 -19.21
C THR A 378 -0.72 0.54 -20.22
N ASP A 379 0.54 0.24 -19.95
CA ASP A 379 1.53 0.10 -21.02
C ASP A 379 1.22 -1.15 -21.88
N VAL A 380 2.10 -1.49 -22.83
CA VAL A 380 1.96 -2.72 -23.62
C VAL A 380 2.21 -3.94 -22.72
N LEU A 381 1.16 -4.73 -22.52
CA LEU A 381 1.19 -5.99 -21.78
C LEU A 381 0.76 -7.14 -22.69
N GLU A 382 1.04 -8.38 -22.31
CA GLU A 382 0.53 -9.55 -23.03
C GLU A 382 -0.99 -9.65 -22.89
N THR A 383 -1.47 -9.58 -21.64
CA THR A 383 -2.88 -9.76 -21.29
C THR A 383 -3.28 -8.95 -20.06
N VAL A 384 -4.52 -8.47 -20.05
CA VAL A 384 -5.23 -7.94 -18.88
C VAL A 384 -6.49 -8.79 -18.68
N ASN A 385 -6.55 -9.55 -17.59
CA ASN A 385 -7.70 -10.36 -17.20
C ASN A 385 -8.43 -9.72 -16.02
N LEU A 386 -9.68 -9.33 -16.23
CA LEU A 386 -10.57 -8.84 -15.18
C LEU A 386 -11.63 -9.90 -14.91
N ASP A 387 -11.45 -10.66 -13.83
CA ASP A 387 -12.38 -11.71 -13.44
C ASP A 387 -13.29 -11.28 -12.28
N SER A 388 -14.58 -11.10 -12.57
CA SER A 388 -15.60 -10.78 -11.58
C SER A 388 -15.34 -9.45 -10.86
N CYS A 389 -14.71 -8.50 -11.55
CA CYS A 389 -14.49 -7.15 -11.06
C CYS A 389 -15.70 -6.26 -11.34
N VAL A 390 -15.94 -5.27 -10.50
CA VAL A 390 -17.11 -4.41 -10.61
C VAL A 390 -16.72 -2.95 -10.44
N ASN A 391 -17.06 -2.10 -11.41
CA ASN A 391 -17.12 -0.66 -11.18
C ASN A 391 -18.54 -0.26 -10.79
N LYS A 392 -18.74 0.17 -9.55
CA LYS A 392 -20.00 0.75 -9.04
C LYS A 392 -19.96 2.28 -8.98
N GLY A 393 -18.77 2.86 -8.86
CA GLY A 393 -18.60 4.31 -8.82
C GLY A 393 -18.94 4.98 -10.14
N ASN A 394 -19.51 6.17 -10.08
CA ASN A 394 -19.76 7.00 -11.25
C ASN A 394 -18.46 7.65 -11.73
N ILE A 395 -18.35 7.85 -13.04
CA ILE A 395 -17.33 8.71 -13.62
C ILE A 395 -18.00 10.04 -13.96
N LEU A 396 -17.53 11.11 -13.32
CA LEU A 396 -18.03 12.46 -13.46
C LEU A 396 -16.93 13.32 -14.08
N ILE A 397 -17.26 14.03 -15.15
CA ILE A 397 -16.34 14.94 -15.84
C ILE A 397 -17.00 16.31 -15.88
N GLU A 398 -16.39 17.27 -15.21
CA GLU A 398 -16.86 18.64 -15.08
C GLU A 398 -15.78 19.61 -15.61
N GLY A 399 -16.22 20.72 -16.22
CA GLY A 399 -15.34 21.76 -16.75
C GLY A 399 -15.18 21.78 -18.28
N ALA A 400 -14.20 22.56 -18.76
CA ALA A 400 -13.97 22.83 -20.18
C ALA A 400 -13.17 21.70 -20.84
N THR A 401 -13.78 20.53 -21.00
CA THR A 401 -13.14 19.36 -21.60
C THR A 401 -13.48 19.19 -23.07
N ASP A 402 -12.47 19.04 -23.94
CA ASP A 402 -12.69 18.56 -25.29
C ASP A 402 -12.82 17.03 -25.27
N ASN A 403 -14.01 16.53 -25.55
CA ASN A 403 -14.32 15.11 -25.54
C ASN A 403 -13.52 14.29 -26.57
N LYS A 404 -12.81 14.95 -27.50
CA LYS A 404 -11.92 14.30 -28.47
C LYS A 404 -10.57 13.88 -27.90
N VAL A 405 -10.15 14.43 -26.75
CA VAL A 405 -8.82 14.15 -26.17
C VAL A 405 -8.89 13.32 -24.88
N LEU A 406 -10.06 13.21 -24.28
CA LEU A 406 -10.30 12.34 -23.12
C LEU A 406 -10.77 10.96 -23.58
N PHE A 407 -10.09 9.93 -23.07
CA PHE A 407 -10.46 8.53 -23.24
C PHE A 407 -11.12 8.06 -21.96
N VAL A 408 -12.36 7.59 -22.07
CA VAL A 408 -13.14 7.14 -20.92
C VAL A 408 -13.63 5.72 -21.18
N ALA A 409 -13.47 4.82 -20.21
CA ALA A 409 -13.97 3.45 -20.30
C ALA A 409 -14.62 2.99 -18.99
N PRO A 410 -15.63 2.11 -19.04
CA PRO A 410 -16.28 1.61 -17.83
C PRO A 410 -15.36 0.75 -16.95
N LEU A 411 -14.42 0.01 -17.53
CA LEU A 411 -13.59 -0.95 -16.78
C LEU A 411 -12.10 -0.66 -16.91
N ALA A 412 -11.57 -0.63 -18.12
CA ALA A 412 -10.13 -0.48 -18.33
C ALA A 412 -9.84 0.16 -19.68
N LEU A 413 -8.75 0.92 -19.74
CA LEU A 413 -8.12 1.35 -20.99
C LEU A 413 -6.78 0.62 -21.11
N VAL A 414 -6.52 0.03 -22.27
CA VAL A 414 -5.32 -0.76 -22.53
C VAL A 414 -4.56 -0.23 -23.74
N SER A 415 -3.22 -0.32 -23.70
CA SER A 415 -2.39 0.05 -24.85
C SER A 415 -2.57 -0.92 -26.02
N THR A 416 -2.37 -0.40 -27.24
CA THR A 416 -2.38 -1.21 -28.47
C THR A 416 -1.44 -2.41 -28.35
N GLY A 417 -1.92 -3.59 -28.73
CA GLY A 417 -1.19 -4.86 -28.59
C GLY A 417 -1.51 -5.63 -27.31
N THR A 418 -2.20 -5.01 -26.35
CA THR A 418 -2.63 -5.67 -25.10
C THR A 418 -3.98 -6.36 -25.27
N ASN A 419 -4.08 -7.64 -24.89
CA ASN A 419 -5.34 -8.38 -24.92
C ASN A 419 -6.14 -8.16 -23.64
N LEU A 420 -7.31 -7.52 -23.73
CA LEU A 420 -8.23 -7.34 -22.61
C LEU A 420 -9.30 -8.45 -22.58
N ASN A 421 -9.38 -9.16 -21.45
CA ASN A 421 -10.44 -10.12 -21.15
C ASN A 421 -11.21 -9.69 -19.89
N ALA A 422 -12.38 -9.10 -20.09
CA ALA A 422 -13.21 -8.56 -19.00
C ALA A 422 -14.64 -9.13 -19.02
N LYS A 423 -14.86 -10.28 -19.66
CA LYS A 423 -16.21 -10.81 -19.92
C LYS A 423 -16.99 -11.09 -18.63
N THR A 424 -16.28 -11.29 -17.52
CA THR A 424 -16.87 -11.58 -16.23
C THR A 424 -17.04 -10.41 -15.30
N SER A 425 -16.57 -9.25 -15.73
CA SER A 425 -16.64 -8.00 -14.99
C SER A 425 -17.81 -7.15 -15.48
N SER A 426 -18.31 -6.28 -14.61
CA SER A 426 -19.47 -5.43 -14.88
C SER A 426 -19.22 -3.98 -14.47
N ASN A 427 -19.93 -3.08 -15.13
CA ASN A 427 -20.03 -1.69 -14.74
C ASN A 427 -21.47 -1.41 -14.33
N GLU A 428 -21.64 -1.03 -13.07
CA GLU A 428 -22.89 -0.65 -12.42
C GLU A 428 -23.01 0.87 -12.24
N GLY A 429 -21.88 1.60 -12.29
CA GLY A 429 -21.84 3.07 -12.22
C GLY A 429 -22.10 3.76 -13.56
N THR A 430 -22.33 5.07 -13.52
CA THR A 430 -22.56 5.89 -14.72
C THR A 430 -21.24 6.25 -15.39
N VAL A 431 -21.18 6.20 -16.71
CA VAL A 431 -20.03 6.61 -17.52
C VAL A 431 -20.49 7.61 -18.59
N PRO A 432 -19.86 8.78 -18.74
CA PRO A 432 -20.27 9.78 -19.72
C PRO A 432 -20.25 9.25 -21.16
N GLU A 433 -21.31 9.53 -21.91
CA GLU A 433 -21.38 9.21 -23.34
C GLU A 433 -20.61 10.24 -24.18
N GLY A 434 -20.18 9.87 -25.39
CA GLY A 434 -19.57 10.79 -26.36
C GLY A 434 -18.05 10.95 -26.33
N PHE A 435 -17.33 10.13 -25.54
CA PHE A 435 -15.86 10.09 -25.52
C PHE A 435 -15.30 8.96 -26.43
N ASP A 436 -14.09 9.14 -26.96
CA ASP A 436 -13.44 8.16 -27.85
C ASP A 436 -13.14 6.86 -27.08
N ASN A 437 -13.97 5.84 -27.35
CA ASN A 437 -13.87 4.53 -26.75
C ASN A 437 -12.73 3.73 -27.42
N ARG A 438 -11.47 4.06 -27.12
CA ARG A 438 -10.35 3.19 -27.49
C ARG A 438 -10.45 1.88 -26.72
N VAL A 439 -10.94 0.85 -27.41
CA VAL A 439 -11.19 -0.50 -26.90
C VAL A 439 -12.13 -0.51 -25.69
N SER A 440 -13.29 0.16 -25.80
CA SER A 440 -14.43 -0.27 -24.99
C SER A 440 -14.99 -1.55 -25.62
N LEU A 441 -15.14 -2.62 -24.83
CA LEU A 441 -15.98 -3.75 -25.22
C LEU A 441 -17.40 -3.20 -25.37
N LYS A 442 -17.77 -2.77 -26.59
CA LYS A 442 -19.09 -2.26 -26.92
C LYS A 442 -20.23 -3.24 -26.68
N ASN A 443 -19.94 -4.50 -26.32
CA ASN A 443 -20.94 -5.48 -25.92
C ASN A 443 -20.34 -6.41 -24.87
N VAL A 444 -20.58 -6.12 -23.58
CA VAL A 444 -20.42 -7.11 -22.52
C VAL A 444 -21.54 -8.12 -22.69
N ALA A 445 -21.25 -9.22 -23.41
CA ALA A 445 -22.14 -10.38 -23.40
C ALA A 445 -22.32 -10.82 -21.95
N GLN A 446 -23.57 -10.88 -21.48
CA GLN A 446 -23.87 -11.33 -20.12
C GLN A 446 -23.18 -12.66 -19.85
N ALA A 447 -22.54 -12.71 -18.68
CA ALA A 447 -22.01 -13.91 -18.08
C ALA A 447 -22.98 -15.10 -18.15
N PRO A 448 -22.56 -16.29 -18.62
CA PRO A 448 -23.30 -17.49 -18.30
C PRO A 448 -23.26 -17.67 -16.77
N LYS A 449 -24.43 -17.81 -16.15
CA LYS A 449 -24.54 -18.10 -14.72
C LYS A 449 -23.87 -19.45 -14.45
N MET A 450 -23.27 -19.62 -13.27
CA MET A 450 -22.76 -20.90 -12.79
C MET A 450 -23.53 -21.29 -11.54
N ARG A 451 -23.88 -22.57 -11.42
CA ARG A 451 -24.49 -23.15 -10.23
C ARG A 451 -23.67 -24.37 -9.84
N LEU A 452 -23.34 -24.48 -8.57
CA LEU A 452 -22.58 -25.60 -8.05
C LEU A 452 -23.36 -26.26 -6.94
N GLN A 453 -23.49 -27.57 -7.03
CA GLN A 453 -24.13 -28.42 -6.05
C GLN A 453 -23.11 -29.40 -5.49
N ASN A 454 -22.88 -29.34 -4.18
CA ASN A 454 -22.09 -30.34 -3.47
C ASN A 454 -22.96 -31.58 -3.22
N LEU A 455 -22.46 -32.76 -3.61
CA LEU A 455 -23.15 -34.04 -3.41
C LEU A 455 -22.59 -34.83 -2.22
N GLY A 456 -21.53 -34.33 -1.56
CA GLY A 456 -20.80 -35.04 -0.52
C GLY A 456 -19.91 -36.16 -1.07
N SER A 457 -19.12 -36.78 -0.18
CA SER A 457 -18.19 -37.87 -0.53
C SER A 457 -17.21 -37.53 -1.66
N GLY A 458 -16.74 -36.27 -1.70
CA GLY A 458 -15.80 -35.78 -2.71
C GLY A 458 -16.38 -35.63 -4.12
N ARG A 459 -17.70 -35.48 -4.25
CA ARG A 459 -18.40 -35.30 -5.52
C ARG A 459 -19.15 -33.98 -5.58
N ALA A 460 -19.13 -33.33 -6.74
CA ALA A 460 -19.87 -32.11 -7.01
C ALA A 460 -20.37 -32.01 -8.44
N ILE A 461 -21.43 -31.24 -8.64
CA ILE A 461 -21.98 -30.92 -9.96
C ILE A 461 -21.86 -29.42 -10.18
N LEU A 462 -21.22 -29.03 -11.29
CA LEU A 462 -21.22 -27.66 -11.80
C LEU A 462 -22.14 -27.58 -13.02
N GLU A 463 -23.22 -26.82 -12.91
CA GLU A 463 -24.11 -26.46 -14.02
C GLU A 463 -23.76 -25.05 -14.54
N VAL A 464 -23.69 -24.89 -15.85
CA VAL A 464 -23.45 -23.60 -16.52
C VAL A 464 -24.60 -23.29 -17.48
N PRO A 465 -25.75 -22.79 -17.01
CA PRO A 465 -26.91 -22.52 -17.86
C PRO A 465 -26.57 -21.68 -19.09
N GLY A 466 -27.01 -22.14 -20.27
CA GLY A 466 -26.80 -21.47 -21.55
C GLY A 466 -25.45 -21.75 -22.23
N LEU A 467 -24.61 -22.62 -21.66
CA LEU A 467 -23.36 -23.05 -22.31
C LEU A 467 -23.65 -23.82 -23.61
N LYS A 468 -23.29 -23.23 -24.76
CA LYS A 468 -23.26 -23.92 -26.05
C LYS A 468 -21.95 -24.67 -26.21
N LEU A 469 -22.03 -25.99 -26.35
CA LEU A 469 -20.88 -26.88 -26.46
C LEU A 469 -20.03 -26.58 -27.70
N SER A 470 -18.72 -26.38 -27.49
CA SER A 470 -17.72 -26.33 -28.57
C SER A 470 -16.64 -27.41 -28.43
N GLY A 471 -16.67 -28.23 -27.37
CA GLY A 471 -15.67 -29.26 -27.07
C GLY A 471 -14.32 -28.71 -26.60
N ARG A 472 -14.27 -27.42 -26.22
CA ARG A 472 -13.05 -26.74 -25.72
C ARG A 472 -13.18 -26.30 -24.27
N GLU A 473 -14.28 -26.68 -23.62
CA GLU A 473 -14.58 -26.32 -22.26
C GLU A 473 -13.73 -27.15 -21.29
N GLN A 474 -13.07 -26.49 -20.35
CA GLN A 474 -12.28 -27.16 -19.32
C GLN A 474 -12.70 -26.65 -17.96
N VAL A 475 -13.02 -27.56 -17.04
CA VAL A 475 -13.22 -27.23 -15.65
C VAL A 475 -11.94 -27.53 -14.88
N GLU A 476 -11.55 -26.59 -14.03
CA GLU A 476 -10.38 -26.72 -13.16
C GLU A 476 -10.83 -26.46 -11.73
N LEU A 477 -10.41 -27.33 -10.81
CA LEU A 477 -10.50 -27.03 -9.39
C LEU A 477 -9.15 -26.44 -8.96
N CYS A 478 -9.16 -25.27 -8.34
CA CYS A 478 -7.96 -24.64 -7.79
C CYS A 478 -8.14 -24.40 -6.29
N SER A 479 -7.08 -24.54 -5.50
CA SER A 479 -7.04 -24.02 -4.14
C SER A 479 -7.01 -22.49 -4.16
N TYR A 480 -7.29 -21.85 -3.01
CA TYR A 480 -7.33 -20.39 -2.90
C TYR A 480 -5.99 -19.68 -3.20
N ASN A 481 -4.87 -20.40 -3.08
CA ASN A 481 -3.55 -19.94 -3.50
C ASN A 481 -3.23 -20.23 -4.98
N GLY A 482 -4.24 -20.58 -5.79
CA GLY A 482 -4.13 -20.74 -7.24
C GLY A 482 -3.56 -22.09 -7.72
N LYS A 483 -3.15 -22.99 -6.82
CA LYS A 483 -2.66 -24.32 -7.23
C LYS A 483 -3.81 -25.19 -7.76
N ARG A 484 -3.58 -25.86 -8.89
CA ARG A 484 -4.54 -26.80 -9.48
C ARG A 484 -4.65 -28.04 -8.60
N VAL A 485 -5.88 -28.42 -8.29
CA VAL A 485 -6.24 -29.62 -7.54
C VAL A 485 -6.68 -30.68 -8.54
N PRO A 486 -6.06 -31.86 -8.56
CA PRO A 486 -6.46 -32.92 -9.47
C PRO A 486 -7.86 -33.42 -9.10
N VAL A 487 -8.78 -33.35 -10.06
CA VAL A 487 -10.14 -33.89 -9.96
C VAL A 487 -10.46 -34.61 -11.26
N GLN A 488 -11.22 -35.70 -11.17
CA GLN A 488 -11.79 -36.32 -12.35
C GLN A 488 -12.99 -35.49 -12.81
N GLN A 489 -13.09 -35.23 -14.10
CA GLN A 489 -14.18 -34.47 -14.69
C GLN A 489 -14.90 -35.29 -15.76
N MET A 490 -16.22 -35.32 -15.69
CA MET A 490 -17.08 -35.82 -16.75
C MET A 490 -18.05 -34.71 -17.18
N GLN A 491 -18.25 -34.55 -18.48
CA GLN A 491 -19.13 -33.52 -19.02
C GLN A 491 -20.35 -34.14 -19.70
N SER A 492 -21.53 -33.62 -19.42
CA SER A 492 -22.78 -33.95 -20.11
C SER A 492 -23.57 -32.66 -20.37
N GLY A 493 -23.53 -32.15 -21.60
CA GLY A 493 -24.18 -30.88 -21.92
C GLY A 493 -23.54 -29.69 -21.18
N ASN A 494 -24.38 -28.91 -20.52
CA ASN A 494 -23.98 -27.78 -19.68
C ASN A 494 -23.62 -28.18 -18.23
N ILE A 495 -23.48 -29.48 -17.95
CA ILE A 495 -23.23 -30.03 -16.63
C ILE A 495 -21.85 -30.70 -16.58
N PHE A 496 -21.08 -30.39 -15.55
CA PHE A 496 -19.79 -30.99 -15.26
C PHE A 496 -19.84 -31.71 -13.91
N TYR A 497 -19.54 -33.00 -13.91
CA TYR A 497 -19.40 -33.83 -12.73
C TYR A 497 -17.94 -33.82 -12.31
N LEU A 498 -17.69 -33.42 -11.06
CA LEU A 498 -16.37 -33.36 -10.45
C LEU A 498 -16.27 -34.46 -9.39
N GLU A 499 -15.31 -35.36 -9.53
CA GLU A 499 -15.01 -36.41 -8.56
C GLU A 499 -13.60 -36.30 -7.99
N GLY A 500 -13.44 -36.73 -6.74
CA GLY A 500 -12.17 -36.61 -6.00
C GLY A 500 -11.93 -35.20 -5.43
N VAL A 501 -12.99 -34.41 -5.24
CA VAL A 501 -12.91 -33.07 -4.66
C VAL A 501 -12.58 -33.19 -3.17
N PRO A 502 -11.41 -32.72 -2.68
CA PRO A 502 -11.10 -32.82 -1.26
C PRO A 502 -11.95 -31.82 -0.45
N ALA A 503 -12.10 -32.08 0.85
CA ALA A 503 -12.83 -31.17 1.75
C ALA A 503 -12.05 -29.86 1.91
N GLY A 504 -12.75 -28.72 1.83
CA GLY A 504 -12.11 -27.41 1.99
C GLY A 504 -12.67 -26.32 1.08
N ARG A 505 -11.94 -25.20 1.02
CA ARG A 505 -12.31 -24.02 0.23
C ARG A 505 -11.55 -24.01 -1.10
N TYR A 506 -12.28 -23.95 -2.20
CA TYR A 506 -11.72 -24.02 -3.55
C TYR A 506 -12.37 -22.99 -4.49
N ILE A 507 -11.70 -22.80 -5.63
CA ILE A 507 -12.16 -22.02 -6.76
C ILE A 507 -12.38 -23.00 -7.92
N VAL A 508 -13.63 -23.16 -8.34
CA VAL A 508 -14.00 -23.92 -9.53
C VAL A 508 -13.95 -22.96 -10.72
N ARG A 509 -13.02 -23.19 -11.65
CA ARG A 509 -12.89 -22.41 -12.88
C ARG A 509 -13.48 -23.17 -14.05
N ILE A 510 -14.20 -22.49 -14.93
CA ILE A 510 -14.55 -23.01 -16.26
C ILE A 510 -13.93 -22.11 -17.31
N ARG A 511 -13.13 -22.70 -18.19
CA ARG A 511 -12.62 -22.07 -19.41
C ARG A 511 -13.58 -22.40 -20.54
N THR A 512 -14.05 -21.38 -21.26
CA THR A 512 -14.90 -21.52 -22.45
C THR A 512 -14.28 -20.74 -23.61
N PRO A 513 -14.70 -20.94 -24.88
CA PRO A 513 -14.34 -20.03 -25.96
C PRO A 513 -14.74 -18.58 -25.68
N LEU A 514 -15.74 -18.40 -24.82
CA LEU A 514 -16.22 -17.12 -24.34
C LEU A 514 -15.49 -16.64 -23.07
N GLY A 515 -14.30 -17.16 -22.75
CA GLY A 515 -13.48 -16.72 -21.62
C GLY A 515 -13.57 -17.63 -20.39
N MET A 516 -12.85 -17.24 -19.33
CA MET A 516 -12.75 -17.98 -18.08
C MET A 516 -13.73 -17.43 -17.05
N ARG A 517 -14.34 -18.30 -16.24
CA ARG A 517 -15.18 -17.94 -15.09
C ARG A 517 -14.72 -18.70 -13.86
N SER A 518 -14.89 -18.10 -12.69
CA SER A 518 -14.52 -18.68 -11.40
C SER A 518 -15.72 -18.66 -10.45
N LEU A 519 -15.96 -19.76 -9.72
CA LEU A 519 -16.94 -19.85 -8.63
C LEU A 519 -16.24 -20.34 -7.36
N HIS A 520 -16.51 -19.70 -6.24
CA HIS A 520 -15.97 -20.12 -4.95
C HIS A 520 -16.89 -21.14 -4.32
N ALA A 521 -16.30 -22.20 -3.80
CA ALA A 521 -17.00 -23.35 -3.30
C ALA A 521 -16.38 -23.83 -1.99
N THR A 522 -17.25 -24.24 -1.07
CA THR A 522 -16.86 -25.04 0.09
C THR A 522 -17.43 -26.43 -0.14
N PHE A 523 -16.55 -27.44 -0.20
CA PHE A 523 -16.90 -28.83 -0.43
C PHE A 523 -16.80 -29.65 0.84
#